data_AF-A0A2D4HSD8-F1
#
_entry.id   AF-A0A2D4HSD8-F1
#
_cell.length_a   1.000
_cell.length_b   1.000
_cell.length_c   1.000
_cell.angle_alpha   90.00
_cell.angle_beta   90.00
_cell.angle_gamma   90.00
#
_symmetry.space_group_name_H-M   'P 1'
#
loop_
_entity.id
_entity.type
_entity.pdbx_description
1 polymer ?
#
loop_
_entity_poly.entity_id
_entity_poly.type
_entity_poly.pdbx_seq_one_letter_code
_entity_poly.pdbx_strand_id
1 'polypeptide(L)'
;GEWWGVGIVRESANRNGLILFDSRGGYWGIQRHEGRYEAITHPRTNLTLCHPLKRIRVSLDYSQGLLAFFDGDTNAEIFTFPKENFNGEKIHPWFLIYKWNGQLIVHP
;
A
#
# COMPACT_ATOMS: atom_id res chain seq x y z
N GLY A 1 -2.63 -15.38 11.72
CA GLY A 1 -1.63 -15.08 10.68
C GLY A 1 -1.11 -13.67 10.87
N GLU A 2 0.07 -13.36 10.35
CA GLU A 2 0.53 -11.98 10.27
C GLU A 2 -0.06 -11.35 9.01
N TRP A 3 -0.92 -10.35 9.16
CA TRP A 3 -1.37 -9.52 8.05
C TRP A 3 -1.02 -8.06 8.33
N TRP A 4 -0.38 -7.42 7.37
CA TRP A 4 -0.18 -5.98 7.38
C TRP A 4 -0.32 -5.39 5.99
N GLY A 5 -0.59 -4.10 5.90
CA GLY A 5 -0.65 -3.34 4.67
C GLY A 5 -0.19 -1.90 4.88
N VAL A 6 0.42 -1.31 3.86
CA VAL A 6 0.82 0.08 3.83
C VAL A 6 0.53 0.69 2.46
N GLY A 7 0.14 1.96 2.44
CA GLY A 7 -0.10 2.69 1.21
C GLY A 7 -0.84 3.99 1.43
N ILE A 8 -1.76 4.29 0.54
CA ILE A 8 -2.57 5.50 0.54
C ILE A 8 -4.05 5.18 0.36
N VAL A 9 -4.89 6.10 0.84
CA VAL A 9 -6.35 6.01 0.73
C VAL A 9 -6.94 7.38 0.43
N ARG A 10 -7.98 7.41 -0.41
CA ARG A 10 -8.83 8.60 -0.65
C ARG A 10 -9.56 9.01 0.63
N GLU A 11 -9.71 10.32 0.86
CA GLU A 11 -10.46 10.82 2.01
C GLU A 11 -11.90 10.28 2.03
N SER A 12 -12.53 10.20 0.86
CA SER A 12 -13.90 9.70 0.66
C SER A 12 -14.05 8.17 0.72
N ALA A 13 -12.95 7.42 0.82
CA ALA A 13 -13.00 5.96 0.79
C ALA A 13 -13.89 5.41 1.92
N ASN A 14 -14.68 4.38 1.60
CA ASN A 14 -15.50 3.69 2.59
C ASN A 14 -14.61 2.97 3.61
N ARG A 15 -14.89 3.18 4.90
CA ARG A 15 -14.15 2.60 6.04
C ARG A 15 -15.00 1.66 6.89
N ASN A 16 -16.28 1.49 6.55
CA ASN A 16 -17.24 0.73 7.35
C ASN A 16 -17.84 -0.42 6.52
N GLY A 17 -18.12 -1.55 7.18
CA GLY A 17 -18.74 -2.71 6.53
C GLY A 17 -17.84 -3.36 5.48
N LEU A 18 -18.39 -3.67 4.31
CA LEU A 18 -17.64 -4.29 3.21
C LEU A 18 -16.76 -3.24 2.52
N ILE A 19 -15.44 -3.38 2.68
CA ILE A 19 -14.44 -2.49 2.08
C ILE A 19 -13.96 -3.07 0.76
N LEU A 20 -14.05 -2.29 -0.32
CA LEU A 20 -13.45 -2.62 -1.61
C LEU A 20 -11.98 -2.19 -1.60
N PHE A 21 -11.08 -3.11 -1.27
CA PHE A 21 -9.64 -2.84 -1.26
C PHE A 21 -9.08 -2.84 -2.68
N ASP A 22 -9.27 -1.79 -3.46
CA ASP A 22 -8.57 -1.50 -4.72
C ASP A 22 -8.80 -0.03 -5.11
N SER A 23 -8.26 0.39 -6.27
CA SER A 23 -8.36 1.78 -6.72
C SER A 23 -9.80 2.28 -6.88
N ARG A 24 -10.78 1.39 -7.15
CA ARG A 24 -12.21 1.76 -7.24
C ARG A 24 -12.80 2.08 -5.89
N GLY A 25 -12.32 1.42 -4.83
CA GLY A 25 -12.65 1.75 -3.45
C GLY A 25 -11.78 2.87 -2.86
N GLY A 26 -10.83 3.39 -3.63
CA GLY A 26 -9.94 4.46 -3.22
C GLY A 26 -8.74 4.01 -2.39
N TYR A 27 -8.28 2.77 -2.55
CA TYR A 27 -7.13 2.21 -1.85
C TYR A 27 -6.01 1.82 -2.81
N TRP A 28 -4.78 2.25 -2.51
CA TRP A 28 -3.57 1.79 -3.19
C TRP A 28 -2.54 1.42 -2.14
N GLY A 29 -1.92 0.26 -2.26
CA GLY A 29 -0.98 -0.20 -1.26
C GLY A 29 -0.36 -1.53 -1.60
N ILE A 30 0.61 -1.92 -0.79
CA ILE A 30 1.11 -3.29 -0.76
C ILE A 30 0.79 -3.90 0.60
N GLN A 31 0.60 -5.21 0.62
CA GLN A 31 0.29 -5.95 1.82
C GLN A 31 1.07 -7.24 1.90
N ARG A 32 1.21 -7.75 3.12
CA ARG A 32 1.59 -9.13 3.38
C ARG A 32 0.40 -9.84 4.00
N HIS A 33 -0.15 -10.83 3.33
CA HIS A 33 -1.28 -11.63 3.80
C HIS A 33 -0.88 -13.11 3.79
N GLU A 34 -0.93 -13.76 4.97
CA GLU A 34 -0.59 -15.19 5.13
C GLU A 34 0.78 -15.57 4.52
N GLY A 35 1.77 -14.70 4.68
CA GLY A 35 3.13 -14.92 4.18
C GLY A 35 3.36 -14.55 2.71
N ARG A 36 2.32 -14.18 1.97
CA ARG A 36 2.41 -13.71 0.57
C ARG A 36 2.42 -12.19 0.51
N TYR A 37 3.19 -11.63 -0.40
CA TYR A 37 3.21 -10.21 -0.68
C TYR A 37 2.36 -9.91 -1.91
N GLU A 38 1.52 -8.88 -1.83
CA GLU A 38 0.59 -8.50 -2.88
C GLU A 38 0.49 -6.99 -3.00
N ALA A 39 0.31 -6.49 -4.23
CA ALA A 39 -0.21 -5.15 -4.45
C ALA A 39 -1.74 -5.17 -4.47
N ILE A 40 -2.35 -4.13 -3.90
CA ILE A 40 -3.80 -3.94 -3.78
C ILE A 40 -4.35 -3.41 -5.12
N THR A 41 -4.32 -4.28 -6.13
CA THR A 41 -4.85 -4.07 -7.48
C THR A 41 -6.08 -4.94 -7.71
N HIS A 42 -6.78 -4.71 -8.83
CA HIS A 42 -7.85 -5.60 -9.28
C HIS A 42 -7.58 -6.10 -10.71
N PRO A 43 -7.31 -7.40 -10.91
CA PRO A 43 -7.11 -8.44 -9.87
C PRO A 43 -5.86 -8.19 -9.02
N ARG A 44 -5.73 -8.90 -7.89
CA ARG A 44 -4.54 -8.80 -7.01
C ARG A 44 -3.27 -9.18 -7.77
N THR A 45 -2.22 -8.39 -7.60
CA THR A 45 -0.91 -8.67 -8.19
C THR A 45 0.01 -9.26 -7.13
N ASN A 46 0.45 -10.51 -7.31
CA ASN A 46 1.44 -11.14 -6.45
C ASN A 46 2.81 -10.49 -6.65
N LEU A 47 3.50 -10.21 -5.55
CA LEU A 47 4.84 -9.63 -5.54
C LEU A 47 5.86 -10.72 -5.20
N THR A 48 6.85 -10.89 -6.09
CA THR A 48 7.97 -11.81 -5.84
C THR A 48 9.13 -10.99 -5.28
N LEU A 49 9.47 -11.23 -4.02
CA LEU A 49 10.54 -10.50 -3.32
C LEU A 49 11.69 -11.46 -3.03
N CYS A 50 12.93 -11.00 -3.22
CA CYS A 50 14.12 -11.81 -2.95
C CYS A 50 14.34 -12.06 -1.45
N HIS A 51 13.75 -11.22 -0.59
CA HIS A 51 13.83 -11.34 0.86
C HIS A 51 12.61 -10.68 1.53
N PRO A 52 12.35 -10.95 2.82
CA PRO A 52 11.31 -10.25 3.57
C PRO A 52 11.58 -8.75 3.67
N LEU A 53 10.51 -7.95 3.58
CA LEU A 53 10.58 -6.49 3.74
C LEU A 53 10.67 -6.13 5.22
N LYS A 54 11.60 -5.24 5.56
CA LYS A 54 11.75 -4.66 6.92
C LYS A 54 11.39 -3.18 6.95
N ARG A 55 11.78 -2.43 5.92
CA ARG A 55 11.41 -1.03 5.72
C ARG A 55 10.83 -0.87 4.32
N ILE A 56 9.78 -0.06 4.21
CA ILE A 56 9.14 0.26 2.94
C ILE A 56 9.14 1.77 2.80
N ARG A 57 9.63 2.26 1.67
CA ARG A 57 9.48 3.67 1.26
C ARG A 57 8.30 3.77 0.33
N VAL A 58 7.37 4.66 0.67
CA VAL A 58 6.23 5.02 -0.18
C VAL A 58 6.54 6.36 -0.83
N SER A 59 6.50 6.41 -2.16
CA SER A 59 6.74 7.62 -2.95
C SER A 59 5.49 7.99 -3.72
N LEU A 60 5.00 9.22 -3.51
CA LEU A 60 3.82 9.77 -4.16
C LEU A 60 4.19 11.08 -4.86
N ASP A 61 4.08 11.12 -6.18
CA ASP A 61 3.94 12.36 -6.94
C ASP A 61 2.45 12.57 -7.21
N TYR A 62 1.81 13.37 -6.36
CA TYR A 62 0.38 13.65 -6.46
C TYR A 62 0.01 14.35 -7.77
N SER A 63 0.85 15.29 -8.21
CA SER A 63 0.58 16.09 -9.41
C SER A 63 0.63 15.25 -10.68
N GLN A 64 1.53 14.27 -10.73
CA GLN A 64 1.66 13.36 -11.85
C GLN A 64 0.86 12.07 -11.70
N GLY A 65 0.23 11.84 -10.55
CA GLY A 65 -0.54 10.63 -10.28
C GLY A 65 0.32 9.37 -10.13
N LEU A 66 1.58 9.51 -9.71
CA LEU A 66 2.53 8.40 -9.64
C LEU A 66 2.67 7.93 -8.19
N LEU A 67 2.46 6.65 -7.96
CA LEU A 67 2.66 6.00 -6.68
C LEU A 67 3.56 4.78 -6.86
N ALA A 68 4.67 4.77 -6.13
CA ALA A 68 5.64 3.68 -6.15
C ALA A 68 6.08 3.28 -4.75
N PHE A 69 6.37 1.99 -4.59
CA PHE A 69 6.84 1.36 -3.37
C PHE A 69 8.25 0.83 -3.59
N PHE A 70 9.13 1.09 -2.63
CA PHE A 70 10.51 0.65 -2.68
C PHE A 70 10.89 -0.04 -1.38
N ASP A 71 11.83 -0.97 -1.48
CA ASP A 71 12.53 -1.48 -0.31
C ASP A 71 13.35 -0.34 0.31
N GLY A 72 13.08 -0.03 1.57
CA GLY A 72 13.72 1.06 2.28
C GLY A 72 15.15 0.75 2.73
N ASP A 73 15.64 -0.48 2.58
CA ASP A 73 17.02 -0.86 2.87
C ASP A 73 17.88 -0.89 1.59
N THR A 74 17.35 -1.39 0.47
CA THR A 74 18.10 -1.54 -0.78
C THR A 74 17.79 -0.50 -1.86
N ASN A 75 16.72 0.30 -1.67
CA ASN A 75 16.11 1.16 -2.70
C ASN A 75 15.59 0.41 -3.94
N ALA A 76 15.53 -0.93 -3.93
CA ALA A 76 14.95 -1.69 -5.02
C ALA A 76 13.45 -1.37 -5.16
N GLU A 77 12.99 -1.23 -6.40
CA GLU A 77 11.56 -1.05 -6.68
C GLU A 77 10.80 -2.33 -6.33
N ILE A 78 9.73 -2.19 -5.56
CA ILE A 78 8.82 -3.28 -5.20
C ILE A 78 7.66 -3.31 -6.18
N PHE A 79 7.00 -2.16 -6.35
CA PHE A 79 5.82 -2.05 -7.19
C PHE A 79 5.49 -0.60 -7.52
N THR A 80 5.11 -0.34 -8.77
CA THR A 80 4.60 0.97 -9.22
C THR A 80 3.17 0.79 -9.72
N PHE A 81 2.25 1.61 -9.21
CA PHE A 81 0.87 1.60 -9.67
C PHE A 81 0.75 2.29 -11.04
N PRO A 82 -0.20 1.87 -11.89
CA PRO A 82 -0.59 2.65 -13.05
C PRO A 82 -0.93 4.09 -12.65
N LYS A 83 -0.64 5.04 -13.54
CA LYS A 83 -0.91 6.45 -13.30
C LYS A 83 -2.38 6.65 -12.93
N GLU A 84 -2.62 7.33 -11.81
CA GLU A 84 -3.94 7.56 -11.24
C GLU A 84 -4.32 9.04 -11.34
N ASN A 85 -5.60 9.32 -11.54
CA ASN A 85 -6.11 10.68 -11.40
C ASN A 85 -6.83 10.81 -10.05
N PHE A 86 -6.20 11.51 -9.11
CA PHE A 86 -6.79 11.75 -7.79
C PHE A 86 -7.88 12.83 -7.80
N ASN A 87 -8.13 13.50 -8.93
CA ASN A 87 -9.19 14.51 -9.11
C ASN A 87 -9.19 15.64 -8.07
N GLY A 88 -8.02 16.02 -7.55
CA GLY A 88 -7.91 17.04 -6.49
C GLY A 88 -8.40 16.55 -5.13
N GLU A 89 -8.76 15.28 -4.99
CA GLU A 89 -9.18 14.70 -3.73
C GLU A 89 -7.99 14.51 -2.78
N LYS A 90 -8.22 14.78 -1.49
CA LYS A 90 -7.22 14.56 -0.46
C LYS A 90 -6.94 13.07 -0.29
N ILE A 91 -5.66 12.77 -0.10
CA ILE A 91 -5.14 11.43 0.11
C ILE A 91 -4.52 11.36 1.50
N HIS A 92 -4.73 10.25 2.18
CA HIS A 92 -4.16 9.97 3.49
C HIS A 92 -3.26 8.73 3.44
N PRO A 93 -2.22 8.67 4.30
CA PRO A 93 -1.54 7.41 4.56
C PRO A 93 -2.53 6.35 5.04
N TRP A 94 -2.37 5.13 4.55
CA TRP A 94 -3.13 3.97 4.96
C TRP A 94 -2.20 2.92 5.57
N PHE A 95 -2.60 2.40 6.72
CA PHE A 95 -1.91 1.33 7.44
C PHE A 95 -2.92 0.30 7.90
N LEU A 96 -2.59 -0.98 7.73
CA LEU A 96 -3.34 -2.10 8.27
C LEU A 96 -2.37 -2.97 9.05
N ILE A 97 -2.71 -3.29 10.30
CA ILE A 97 -1.91 -4.17 11.15
C ILE A 97 -2.87 -5.15 11.80
N TYR A 98 -2.70 -6.42 11.47
CA TYR A 98 -3.45 -7.53 12.03
C TYR A 98 -2.45 -8.60 12.48
N LYS A 99 -1.76 -8.27 13.58
CA LYS A 99 -0.82 -9.12 14.29
C LYS A 99 -0.86 -8.74 15.77
N TRP A 100 -0.96 -9.72 16.66
CA TRP A 100 -0.81 -9.49 18.11
C TRP A 100 0.60 -8.92 18.36
N ASN A 101 0.69 -7.73 18.97
CA ASN A 101 1.93 -6.98 19.21
C ASN A 101 2.67 -6.56 17.91
N GLY A 102 1.98 -6.51 16.77
CA GLY A 102 2.51 -5.90 15.57
C GLY A 102 2.66 -4.39 15.75
N GLN A 103 3.81 -3.84 15.37
CA GLN A 103 4.06 -2.40 15.36
C GLN A 103 4.52 -2.00 13.97
N LEU A 104 4.03 -0.86 13.49
CA LEU A 104 4.56 -0.16 12.32
C LEU A 104 5.08 1.18 12.81
N ILE A 105 6.35 1.45 12.55
CA ILE A 105 7.01 2.69 12.95
C ILE A 105 7.15 3.55 11.70
N VAL A 106 6.58 4.75 11.75
CA VAL A 106 6.74 5.74 10.70
C VAL A 106 8.02 6.51 10.97
N HIS A 107 8.96 6.45 10.03
CA HIS A 107 10.17 7.26 10.08
C HIS A 107 9.87 8.65 9.47
N PRO A 108 10.38 9.74 10.08
CA PRO A 108 10.29 11.08 9.50
C PRO A 108 11.11 11.21 8.21
#